data_AF-A0A0C9T468-F1
#
_entry.id   AF-A0A0C9T468-F1
#
_cell.length_a   1.000
_cell.length_b   1.000
_cell.length_c   1.000
_cell.angle_alpha   90.00
_cell.angle_beta   90.00
_cell.angle_gamma   90.00
#
_symmetry.space_group_name_H-M   'P 1'
#
loop_
_entity.id
_entity.type
_entity.pdbx_description
1 polymer ?
#
loop_
_entity_poly.entity_id
_entity_poly.type
_entity_poly.pdbx_seq_one_letter_code
_entity_poly.pdbx_strand_id
1 'polypeptide(L)'
;MIFAGDFAQLPPVPRGPGSSSLYSAGVGTQHNSGNGIAEQEASIGKALWHQVTTVVILRENMRQKSQTPDDAKLRTALENMRYKDCTQDDINFLMTRVAGTVHGRPRLGDKQFRNTAIITGINVHKDRINELGCERFAADTNQTLTHFYSKDEMKDTNQITGNKRRGRPKK
;
A
#
# COMPACT_ATOMS: atom_id res chain seq x y z
N MET A 1 -18.19 3.02 -12.25
CA MET A 1 -16.84 2.95 -11.64
C MET A 1 -17.02 2.47 -10.21
N ILE A 2 -16.21 1.52 -9.74
CA ILE A 2 -16.27 1.03 -8.35
C ILE A 2 -14.92 1.32 -7.72
N PHE A 3 -14.94 2.10 -6.64
CA PHE A 3 -13.75 2.32 -5.80
C PHE A 3 -13.84 1.45 -4.56
N ALA A 4 -12.73 0.85 -4.18
CA ALA A 4 -12.59 0.08 -2.96
C ALA A 4 -11.27 0.45 -2.28
N GLY A 5 -11.33 0.68 -0.97
CA GLY A 5 -10.16 1.10 -0.21
C GLY A 5 -10.55 1.52 1.20
N ASP A 6 -9.56 1.98 1.94
CA ASP A 6 -9.69 2.46 3.32
C ASP A 6 -8.85 3.71 3.50
N PHE A 7 -9.52 4.83 3.80
CA PHE A 7 -8.87 6.14 3.95
C PHE A 7 -8.04 6.28 5.22
N ALA A 8 -8.16 5.35 6.16
CA ALA A 8 -7.30 5.31 7.34
C ALA A 8 -5.95 4.61 7.08
N GLN A 9 -5.70 4.16 5.84
CA GLN A 9 -4.43 3.60 5.42
C GLN A 9 -3.48 4.67 4.87
N LEU A 10 -2.35 4.23 4.29
CA LEU A 10 -1.35 5.12 3.73
C LEU A 10 -1.95 5.99 2.61
N PRO A 11 -1.68 7.32 2.63
CA PRO A 11 -2.09 8.18 1.54
C PRO A 11 -1.31 7.83 0.25
N PRO A 12 -1.79 8.29 -0.91
CA PRO A 12 -1.03 8.18 -2.16
C PRO A 12 0.39 8.75 -2.00
N VAL A 13 1.37 8.05 -2.54
CA VAL A 13 2.77 8.52 -2.54
C VAL A 13 2.86 9.82 -3.36
N PRO A 14 3.37 10.92 -2.79
CA PRO A 14 3.56 12.15 -3.54
C PRO A 14 4.53 11.91 -4.70
N ARG A 15 4.14 12.23 -5.94
CA ARG A 15 5.00 12.15 -7.14
C ARG A 15 5.67 13.47 -7.51
N GLY A 16 5.62 14.47 -6.63
CA GLY A 16 6.29 15.76 -6.81
C GLY A 16 5.52 16.91 -6.17
N PRO A 17 5.96 18.16 -6.40
CA PRO A 17 5.20 19.35 -5.99
C PRO A 17 3.80 19.32 -6.62
N GLY A 18 2.75 19.52 -5.80
CA GLY A 18 1.35 19.55 -6.26
C GLY A 18 0.64 18.20 -6.31
N SER A 19 1.32 17.06 -6.13
CA SER A 19 0.64 15.77 -6.03
C SER A 19 -0.03 15.63 -4.64
N SER A 20 -1.35 15.60 -4.63
CA SER A 20 -2.13 15.41 -3.40
C SER A 20 -3.27 14.42 -3.66
N SER A 21 -3.82 13.85 -2.59
CA SER A 21 -4.98 12.97 -2.73
C SER A 21 -6.18 13.73 -3.30
N LEU A 22 -7.03 13.06 -4.08
CA LEU A 22 -8.22 13.69 -4.69
C LEU A 22 -9.22 14.22 -3.64
N TYR A 23 -9.19 13.64 -2.44
CA TYR A 23 -9.97 14.07 -1.28
C TYR A 23 -9.29 15.18 -0.45
N SER A 24 -8.10 15.63 -0.86
CA SER A 24 -7.41 16.74 -0.20
C SER A 24 -8.15 18.05 -0.40
N ALA A 25 -8.19 18.87 0.66
CA ALA A 25 -8.66 20.25 0.58
C ALA A 25 -7.74 21.12 -0.30
N GLY A 26 -6.48 20.70 -0.52
CA GLY A 26 -5.50 21.43 -1.33
C GLY A 26 -5.69 21.31 -2.85
N VAL A 27 -6.52 20.38 -3.34
CA VAL A 27 -6.86 20.31 -4.76
C VAL A 27 -8.02 21.25 -5.04
N GLY A 28 -7.77 22.34 -5.77
CA GLY A 28 -8.82 23.25 -6.22
C GLY A 28 -9.78 22.58 -7.21
N THR A 29 -11.03 23.03 -7.24
CA THR A 29 -12.05 22.62 -8.23
C THR A 29 -12.21 23.64 -9.36
N GLN A 30 -11.44 24.73 -9.32
CA GLN A 30 -11.49 25.83 -10.27
C GLN A 30 -10.30 25.74 -11.22
N HIS A 31 -10.58 25.80 -12.52
CA HIS A 31 -9.56 25.81 -13.56
C HIS A 31 -9.19 27.26 -13.91
N ASN A 32 -7.96 27.66 -13.63
CA ASN A 32 -7.41 28.91 -14.14
C ASN A 32 -6.48 28.62 -15.32
N SER A 33 -6.39 29.54 -16.28
CA SER A 33 -5.51 29.43 -17.45
C SER A 33 -4.02 29.38 -17.11
N GLY A 34 -3.64 29.72 -15.87
CA GLY A 34 -2.28 29.56 -15.34
C GLY A 34 -1.99 28.20 -14.68
N ASN A 35 -2.98 27.32 -14.55
CA ASN A 35 -2.80 26.03 -13.88
C ASN A 35 -1.94 25.09 -14.74
N GLY A 36 -0.93 24.48 -14.14
CA GLY A 36 -0.12 23.45 -14.79
C GLY A 36 -0.95 22.21 -15.14
N ILE A 37 -0.47 21.38 -16.08
CA ILE A 37 -1.16 20.16 -16.52
C ILE A 37 -1.53 19.25 -15.32
N ALA A 38 -0.60 19.08 -14.37
CA ALA A 38 -0.82 18.26 -13.17
C ALA A 38 -1.96 18.78 -12.28
N GLU A 39 -2.13 20.10 -12.16
CA GLU A 39 -3.21 20.70 -11.39
C GLU A 39 -4.56 20.54 -12.10
N GLN A 40 -4.57 20.60 -13.43
CA GLN A 40 -5.77 20.35 -14.23
C GLN A 40 -6.21 18.88 -14.09
N GLU A 41 -5.29 17.93 -14.19
CA GLU A 41 -5.55 16.50 -13.98
C GLU A 41 -6.09 16.23 -12.57
N ALA A 42 -5.51 16.86 -11.54
CA ALA A 42 -5.98 16.73 -10.17
C ALA A 42 -7.41 17.29 -9.98
N SER A 43 -7.72 18.46 -10.57
CA SER A 43 -9.06 19.06 -10.54
C SER A 43 -10.09 18.18 -11.25
N ILE A 44 -9.76 17.63 -12.43
CA ILE A 44 -10.63 16.68 -13.15
C ILE A 44 -10.84 15.42 -12.32
N GLY A 45 -9.77 14.86 -11.74
CA GLY A 45 -9.85 13.69 -10.88
C GLY A 45 -10.76 13.93 -9.67
N LYS A 46 -10.68 15.12 -9.06
CA LYS A 46 -11.56 15.52 -7.95
C LYS A 46 -13.01 15.70 -8.40
N ALA A 47 -13.26 16.28 -9.57
CA ALA A 47 -14.61 16.38 -10.14
C ALA A 47 -15.22 14.98 -10.38
N LEU A 48 -14.44 14.03 -10.92
CA LEU A 48 -14.86 12.63 -11.08
C LEU A 48 -15.11 11.95 -9.74
N TRP A 49 -14.28 12.20 -8.73
CA TRP A 49 -14.48 11.70 -7.37
C TRP A 49 -15.82 12.18 -6.78
N HIS A 50 -16.19 13.45 -7.01
CA HIS A 50 -17.48 13.99 -6.57
C HIS A 50 -18.70 13.41 -7.31
N GLN A 51 -18.52 12.69 -8.42
CA GLN A 51 -19.62 11.97 -9.09
C GLN A 51 -19.99 10.67 -8.38
N VAL A 52 -19.23 10.24 -7.35
CA VAL A 52 -19.57 9.07 -6.55
C VAL A 52 -20.76 9.40 -5.64
N THR A 53 -21.94 8.88 -5.98
CA THR A 53 -23.19 9.13 -5.24
C THR A 53 -23.48 8.09 -4.15
N THR A 54 -22.82 6.93 -4.20
CA THR A 54 -23.12 5.78 -3.35
C THR A 54 -21.88 5.33 -2.60
N VAL A 55 -22.00 5.27 -1.27
CA VAL A 55 -20.93 4.77 -0.39
C VAL A 55 -21.47 3.57 0.39
N VAL A 56 -20.71 2.48 0.39
CA VAL A 56 -21.00 1.27 1.16
C VAL A 56 -19.88 1.08 2.18
N ILE A 57 -20.24 0.98 3.46
CA ILE A 57 -19.29 0.74 4.55
C ILE A 57 -19.46 -0.70 5.05
N LEU A 58 -18.41 -1.51 4.89
CA LEU A 58 -18.37 -2.85 5.46
C LEU A 58 -17.99 -2.76 6.94
N ARG A 59 -18.78 -3.38 7.82
CA ARG A 59 -18.59 -3.34 9.28
C ARG A 59 -18.05 -4.63 9.88
N GLU A 60 -18.20 -5.74 9.18
CA GLU A 60 -17.78 -7.05 9.68
C GLU A 60 -16.29 -7.30 9.39
N ASN A 61 -15.52 -7.59 10.44
CA ASN A 61 -14.11 -7.95 10.31
C ASN A 61 -13.96 -9.44 9.99
N MET A 62 -13.55 -9.74 8.76
CA MET A 62 -13.36 -11.12 8.29
C MET A 62 -11.94 -11.65 8.53
N ARG A 63 -10.98 -10.82 8.96
CA ARG A 63 -9.58 -11.21 9.19
C ARG A 63 -9.35 -11.82 10.57
N GLN A 64 -10.03 -11.32 11.60
CA GLN A 64 -9.92 -11.76 12.99
C GLN A 64 -11.22 -12.40 13.46
N LYS A 65 -11.56 -13.57 12.90
CA LYS A 65 -12.78 -14.31 13.27
C LYS A 65 -12.67 -15.00 14.62
N SER A 66 -11.46 -15.41 15.00
CA SER A 66 -11.18 -16.00 16.30
C SER A 66 -11.25 -14.93 17.39
N GLN A 67 -11.85 -15.27 18.53
CA GLN A 67 -12.08 -14.34 19.63
C GLN A 67 -11.45 -14.84 20.93
N THR A 68 -10.11 -14.98 20.95
CA THR A 68 -9.45 -15.01 22.26
C THR A 68 -9.63 -13.64 22.94
N PRO A 69 -9.54 -13.56 24.29
CA PRO A 69 -9.58 -12.27 24.98
C PRO A 69 -8.53 -11.27 24.46
N ASP A 70 -7.37 -11.77 24.03
CA ASP A 70 -6.31 -10.97 23.45
C ASP A 70 -6.61 -10.51 22.02
N ASP A 71 -7.27 -11.34 21.20
CA ASP A 71 -7.74 -10.95 19.87
C ASP A 71 -8.79 -9.84 19.96
N ALA A 72 -9.67 -9.90 20.97
CA ALA A 72 -10.65 -8.86 21.24
C ALA A 72 -9.98 -7.53 21.59
N LYS A 73 -8.96 -7.54 22.46
CA LYS A 73 -8.16 -6.35 22.80
C LYS A 73 -7.44 -5.80 21.57
N LEU A 74 -6.84 -6.67 20.76
CA LEU A 74 -6.16 -6.26 19.53
C LEU A 74 -7.13 -5.62 18.54
N ARG A 75 -8.34 -6.18 18.38
CA ARG A 75 -9.38 -5.62 17.52
C ARG A 75 -9.79 -4.23 17.98
N THR A 76 -10.06 -4.05 19.28
CA THR A 76 -10.38 -2.74 19.87
C THR A 76 -9.25 -1.73 19.64
N ALA A 77 -8.00 -2.12 19.92
CA ALA A 77 -6.85 -1.26 19.69
C ALA A 77 -6.68 -0.85 18.22
N LEU A 78 -6.94 -1.76 17.26
CA LEU A 78 -6.90 -1.46 15.82
C LEU A 78 -8.01 -0.49 15.39
N GLU A 79 -9.22 -0.65 15.91
CA GLU A 79 -10.33 0.27 15.66
C GLU A 79 -10.02 1.68 16.21
N ASN A 80 -9.48 1.76 17.42
CA ASN A 80 -9.08 3.03 18.04
C ASN A 80 -7.91 3.70 17.31
N MET A 81 -6.89 2.93 16.91
CA MET A 81 -5.78 3.43 16.09
C MET A 81 -6.26 4.06 14.78
N ARG A 82 -7.29 3.46 14.15
CA ARG A 82 -7.88 3.96 12.91
C ARG A 82 -8.39 5.40 13.02
N TYR A 83 -8.90 5.76 14.18
CA TYR A 83 -9.47 7.10 14.47
C TYR A 83 -8.56 7.97 15.34
N LYS A 84 -7.31 7.55 15.57
CA LYS A 84 -6.35 8.25 16.45
C LYS A 84 -6.90 8.43 17.88
N ASP A 85 -7.63 7.43 18.38
CA ASP A 85 -8.32 7.44 19.68
C ASP A 85 -7.80 6.33 20.61
N CYS A 86 -6.50 6.03 20.55
CA CYS A 86 -5.90 5.00 21.40
C CYS A 86 -6.00 5.35 22.88
N THR A 87 -6.49 4.40 23.67
CA THR A 87 -6.53 4.50 25.12
C THR A 87 -5.21 4.05 25.75
N GLN A 88 -5.03 4.32 27.04
CA GLN A 88 -3.85 3.83 27.77
C GLN A 88 -3.82 2.29 27.82
N ASP A 89 -4.98 1.64 27.88
CA ASP A 89 -5.09 0.18 27.86
C ASP A 89 -4.64 -0.40 26.52
N ASP A 90 -4.99 0.25 25.41
CA ASP A 90 -4.51 -0.12 24.07
C ASP A 90 -2.98 -0.05 23.99
N ILE A 91 -2.40 1.06 24.46
CA ILE A 91 -0.95 1.27 24.47
C ILE A 91 -0.26 0.21 25.34
N ASN A 92 -0.77 -0.04 26.55
CA ASN A 92 -0.24 -1.04 27.46
C ASN A 92 -0.28 -2.42 26.83
N PHE A 93 -1.40 -2.78 26.19
CA PHE A 93 -1.53 -4.04 25.45
C PHE A 93 -0.51 -4.16 24.32
N LEU A 94 -0.35 -3.13 23.48
CA LEU A 94 0.63 -3.16 22.38
C LEU A 94 2.08 -3.28 22.91
N MET A 95 2.40 -2.64 24.03
CA MET A 95 3.72 -2.74 24.66
C MET A 95 4.06 -4.15 25.14
N THR A 96 3.07 -4.99 25.44
CA THR A 96 3.30 -6.42 25.75
C THR A 96 3.80 -7.22 24.53
N ARG A 97 3.54 -6.73 23.32
CA ARG A 97 3.91 -7.38 22.05
C ARG A 97 5.27 -6.95 21.53
N VAL A 98 5.87 -5.92 22.13
CA VAL A 98 7.21 -5.47 21.79
C VAL A 98 8.22 -6.50 22.27
N ALA A 99 9.01 -7.04 21.35
CA ALA A 99 10.08 -7.97 21.69
C ALA A 99 11.12 -7.31 22.60
N GLY A 100 11.67 -8.06 23.56
CA GLY A 100 12.64 -7.52 24.50
C GLY A 100 13.29 -8.56 25.40
N THR A 101 14.24 -8.11 26.21
CA THR A 101 15.00 -8.96 27.15
C THR A 101 14.26 -9.26 28.45
N VAL A 102 13.19 -8.49 28.74
CA VAL A 102 12.38 -8.64 29.96
C VAL A 102 11.62 -9.97 29.95
N HIS A 103 11.53 -10.60 31.12
CA HIS A 103 10.80 -11.85 31.31
C HIS A 103 9.33 -11.72 30.86
N GLY A 104 8.83 -12.68 30.09
CA GLY A 104 7.46 -12.71 29.57
C GLY A 104 7.24 -11.97 28.25
N ARG A 105 8.25 -11.29 27.68
CA ARG A 105 8.17 -10.68 26.35
C ARG A 105 8.53 -11.66 25.23
N PRO A 106 7.97 -11.49 24.02
CA PRO A 106 8.32 -12.32 22.88
C PRO A 106 9.79 -12.15 22.51
N ARG A 107 10.45 -13.24 22.12
CA ARG A 107 11.84 -13.20 21.66
C ARG A 107 11.88 -13.47 20.17
N LEU A 108 12.51 -12.57 19.42
CA LEU A 108 12.62 -12.71 17.95
C LEU A 108 13.39 -13.97 17.52
N GLY A 109 14.22 -14.54 18.40
CA GLY A 109 14.93 -15.80 18.18
C GLY A 109 14.06 -17.06 18.32
N ASP A 110 12.82 -16.94 18.81
CA ASP A 110 11.93 -18.10 18.99
C ASP A 110 11.59 -18.74 17.63
N LYS A 111 11.49 -20.07 17.60
CA LYS A 111 11.22 -20.84 16.37
C LYS A 111 9.95 -20.39 15.64
N GLN A 112 8.94 -19.93 16.38
CA GLN A 112 7.68 -19.44 15.80
C GLN A 112 7.86 -18.24 14.86
N PHE A 113 8.91 -17.42 15.07
CA PHE A 113 9.18 -16.24 14.26
C PHE A 113 10.18 -16.50 13.12
N ARG A 114 10.72 -17.72 13.02
CA ARG A 114 11.81 -18.06 12.10
C ARG A 114 11.47 -17.68 10.66
N ASN A 115 10.27 -18.03 10.19
CA ASN A 115 9.82 -17.83 8.81
C ASN A 115 8.59 -16.92 8.73
N THR A 116 8.42 -16.01 9.69
CA THR A 116 7.33 -15.04 9.68
C THR A 116 7.67 -13.86 8.76
N ALA A 117 6.65 -13.28 8.13
CA ALA A 117 6.82 -12.06 7.32
C ALA A 117 7.28 -10.89 8.20
N ILE A 118 8.29 -10.15 7.73
CA ILE A 118 8.82 -8.96 8.40
C ILE A 118 8.44 -7.74 7.57
N ILE A 119 7.71 -6.82 8.19
CA ILE A 119 7.33 -5.54 7.59
C ILE A 119 8.31 -4.48 8.08
N THR A 120 8.90 -3.71 7.15
CA THR A 120 9.81 -2.61 7.48
C THR A 120 9.33 -1.33 6.81
N GLY A 121 9.72 -0.18 7.39
CA GLY A 121 9.32 1.13 6.86
C GLY A 121 10.12 1.59 5.63
N ILE A 122 11.24 0.94 5.29
CA ILE A 122 12.16 1.38 4.23
C ILE A 122 12.61 0.18 3.39
N ASN A 123 12.64 0.36 2.07
CA ASN A 123 13.03 -0.68 1.12
C ASN A 123 14.43 -1.27 1.39
N VAL A 124 15.42 -0.44 1.75
CA VAL A 124 16.79 -0.93 2.02
C VAL A 124 16.84 -1.96 3.14
N HIS A 125 16.01 -1.80 4.18
CA HIS A 125 15.93 -2.77 5.28
C HIS A 125 15.24 -4.06 4.82
N LYS A 126 14.12 -3.93 4.09
CA LYS A 126 13.42 -5.07 3.49
C LYS A 126 14.35 -5.87 2.57
N ASP A 127 15.09 -5.20 1.69
CA ASP A 127 16.00 -5.84 0.73
C ASP A 127 17.10 -6.60 1.45
N ARG A 128 17.75 -5.99 2.45
CA ARG A 128 18.79 -6.65 3.25
C ARG A 128 18.26 -7.83 4.07
N ILE A 129 17.07 -7.71 4.66
CA ILE A 129 16.44 -8.80 5.41
C ILE A 129 16.07 -9.96 4.48
N ASN A 130 15.54 -9.66 3.29
CA ASN A 130 15.19 -10.68 2.31
C ASN A 130 16.43 -11.41 1.79
N GLU A 131 17.52 -10.70 1.52
CA GLU A 131 18.80 -11.31 1.11
C GLU A 131 19.27 -12.34 2.14
N LEU A 132 19.42 -11.93 3.40
CA LEU A 132 19.81 -12.81 4.51
C LEU A 132 18.79 -13.95 4.73
N GLY A 133 17.50 -13.65 4.58
CA GLY A 133 16.41 -14.59 4.77
C GLY A 133 16.39 -15.69 3.70
N CYS A 134 16.63 -15.34 2.44
CA CYS A 134 16.67 -16.27 1.31
C CYS A 134 17.83 -17.26 1.43
N GLU A 135 19.05 -16.77 1.71
CA GLU A 135 20.23 -17.61 1.93
C GLU A 135 20.00 -18.61 3.06
N ARG A 136 19.53 -18.12 4.20
CA ARG A 136 19.23 -18.94 5.37
C ARG A 136 18.13 -19.96 5.09
N PHE A 137 17.04 -19.55 4.42
CA PHE A 137 15.94 -20.45 4.11
C PHE A 137 16.36 -21.57 3.15
N ALA A 138 17.17 -21.25 2.13
CA ALA A 138 17.74 -22.22 1.21
C ALA A 138 18.61 -23.25 1.94
N ALA A 139 19.47 -22.79 2.86
CA ALA A 139 20.29 -23.67 3.71
C ALA A 139 19.43 -24.53 4.65
N ASP A 140 18.44 -23.94 5.33
CA ASP A 140 17.56 -24.64 6.27
C ASP A 140 16.69 -25.72 5.57
N THR A 141 16.39 -25.55 4.28
CA THR A 141 15.50 -26.45 3.51
C THR A 141 16.22 -27.33 2.49
N ASN A 142 17.55 -27.24 2.40
CA ASN A 142 18.38 -27.89 1.37
C ASN A 142 17.92 -27.57 -0.07
N GLN A 143 17.50 -26.33 -0.30
CA GLN A 143 17.09 -25.85 -1.63
C GLN A 143 18.21 -25.02 -2.26
N THR A 144 18.25 -24.98 -3.60
CA THR A 144 19.19 -24.12 -4.32
C THR A 144 18.54 -22.77 -4.58
N LEU A 145 19.20 -21.69 -4.17
CA LEU A 145 18.76 -20.34 -4.48
C LEU A 145 19.08 -20.03 -5.95
N THR A 146 18.04 -19.72 -6.74
CA THR A 146 18.18 -19.31 -8.14
C THR A 146 17.80 -17.84 -8.30
N HIS A 147 18.66 -17.09 -8.99
CA HIS A 147 18.37 -15.72 -9.39
C HIS A 147 17.91 -15.73 -10.85
N PHE A 148 16.81 -15.04 -11.13
CA PHE A 148 16.41 -14.75 -12.50
C PHE A 148 16.22 -13.25 -12.65
N TYR A 149 16.56 -12.74 -13.82
CA TYR A 149 16.40 -11.35 -14.18
C TYR A 149 15.27 -11.25 -15.21
N SER A 150 14.18 -10.57 -14.85
CA SER A 150 13.11 -10.24 -15.79
C SER A 150 13.30 -8.81 -16.27
N LYS A 151 13.23 -8.60 -17.59
CA LYS A 151 13.23 -7.27 -18.20
C LYS A 151 11.84 -7.00 -18.76
N ASP A 152 11.07 -6.17 -18.06
CA ASP A 152 9.75 -5.76 -18.52
C ASP A 152 9.91 -4.62 -19.54
N GLU A 153 9.55 -4.87 -20.80
CA GLU A 153 9.49 -3.85 -21.85
C GLU A 153 8.03 -3.58 -22.22
N MET A 154 7.61 -2.32 -22.14
CA MET A 154 6.33 -1.90 -22.71
C MET A 154 6.44 -1.97 -24.24
N LYS A 155 5.58 -2.76 -24.89
CA LYS A 155 5.49 -2.76 -26.35
C LYS A 155 5.11 -1.36 -26.83
N ASP A 156 5.94 -0.77 -27.69
CA ASP A 156 5.61 0.48 -28.38
C ASP A 156 4.29 0.33 -29.12
N THR A 157 3.31 1.15 -28.74
CA THR A 157 1.96 1.17 -29.32
C THR A 157 1.94 1.71 -30.76
N ASN A 158 3.10 2.10 -31.30
CA ASN A 158 3.24 2.74 -32.61
C ASN A 158 3.34 1.78 -33.81
N GLN A 159 3.31 0.46 -33.61
CA GLN A 159 3.40 -0.49 -34.74
C GLN A 159 2.05 -0.88 -35.39
N ILE A 160 0.91 -0.33 -34.95
CA ILE A 160 -0.41 -0.71 -35.50
C ILE A 160 -0.90 0.19 -36.67
N THR A 161 -0.20 1.26 -37.05
CA THR A 161 -0.65 2.14 -38.17
C THR A 161 0.23 2.06 -39.42
N GLY A 162 0.41 0.84 -39.94
CA GLY A 162 1.01 0.58 -41.25
C GLY A 162 0.04 0.61 -42.44
N ASN A 163 -1.03 1.42 -42.41
CA ASN A 163 -1.86 1.61 -43.61
C ASN A 163 -1.28 2.74 -44.47
N LYS A 164 -0.49 2.36 -45.49
CA LYS A 164 0.01 3.23 -46.57
C LYS A 164 -1.16 4.06 -47.12
N ARG A 165 -1.17 5.37 -46.86
CA ARG A 165 -2.02 6.32 -47.57
C ARG A 165 -1.63 6.30 -49.05
N ARG A 166 -2.42 5.62 -49.89
CA ARG A 166 -2.31 5.71 -51.36
C ARG A 166 -2.54 7.18 -51.74
N GLY A 167 -1.50 7.82 -52.29
CA GLY A 167 -1.59 9.17 -52.82
C GLY A 167 -2.63 9.25 -53.93
N ARG A 168 -3.49 10.27 -53.85
CA ARG A 168 -4.46 10.63 -54.90
C ARG A 168 -3.70 11.26 -56.06
N PRO A 169 -3.84 10.79 -57.31
CA PRO A 169 -3.20 11.45 -58.44
C PRO A 169 -3.84 12.83 -58.62
N LYS A 170 -2.99 13.86 -58.77
CA LYS A 170 -3.43 15.20 -59.21
C LYS A 170 -3.71 15.14 -60.71
N LYS A 171 -4.76 15.88 -61.09
CA LYS A 171 -5.29 16.06 -62.45
C LYS A 171 -4.22 16.36 -63.48
#